data_AF-A0A975DDM0-F1
#
_entry.id   AF-A0A975DDM0-F1
#
_cell.length_a   1.000
_cell.length_b   1.000
_cell.length_c   1.000
_cell.angle_alpha   90.00
_cell.angle_beta   90.00
_cell.angle_gamma   90.00
#
_symmetry.space_group_name_H-M   'P 1'
#
loop_
_entity.id
_entity.type
_entity.pdbx_description
1 polymer ?
#
loop_
_entity_poly.entity_id
_entity_poly.type
_entity_poly.pdbx_seq_one_letter_code
_entity_poly.pdbx_strand_id
1 'polypeptide(L)'
;MFKKSLIALTVIAATQLTACGSSSDNDAPVTPVNAAPTDITLSANVVAERAKGSEIGTLSATDGDSGETFTFTTSTDGFVIDGTTLSLAPGIALDFEVAATASVEVTVTDSASNTFTKTLDITVEDVQEVYAFSNNDDSVSYSGQIARHLIIAELNNYINNQLDADVDNGVFETADDVITKLNSFFETANDTEYALRWENEALTVSTLSTPVQTVLTEVSNTNKDLVSKIAGNDAKGQHKDWNTEGFVAFETETYQSPEALIRWYFAQIAANVETEINGSQRTDVNGDVITKVYIGENGLDYKQLIQKTLLGTVAFSQGADDYLGSDVEDKGLLTDNTTILDGKNYTNLEHQFDEGFGYFGAARDYLLYTDEEIAAKGGRDTHQGMFDSNADGEIDFNSEYNFGHSQNAAKRDINTAGNTNPTDFTELAMRGFIEGRALINANVGSALTEEQMTELNGYAQQAILNWEKSIAATAVHYINDTTADLEKFGTEEFSFTDVAKHWSELKGFVISLQFNPDSPLSDAEHAAVNDLIGDAPVLVEANVAAYIADLATARTKLQQAYEFDEENVANW
;
A
#
# COMPACT_ATOMS: atom_id res chain seq x y z
N MET A 1 -1.79 -46.97 -7.40
CA MET A 1 -1.73 -48.41 -7.74
C MET A 1 -2.28 -48.58 -9.15
N PHE A 2 -1.41 -48.81 -10.14
CA PHE A 2 -1.76 -48.97 -11.56
C PHE A 2 -2.53 -50.28 -11.82
N LYS A 3 -3.57 -50.25 -12.66
CA LYS A 3 -3.99 -51.42 -13.45
C LYS A 3 -4.44 -51.05 -14.86
N LYS A 4 -3.59 -51.40 -15.82
CA LYS A 4 -3.86 -51.59 -17.25
C LYS A 4 -4.77 -52.82 -17.43
N SER A 5 -5.63 -52.82 -18.46
CA SER A 5 -6.08 -54.07 -19.07
C SER A 5 -6.18 -53.94 -20.58
N LEU A 6 -5.33 -54.69 -21.28
CA LEU A 6 -5.38 -54.98 -22.70
C LEU A 6 -6.65 -55.78 -23.03
N ILE A 7 -7.24 -55.56 -24.20
CA ILE A 7 -8.12 -56.53 -24.86
C ILE A 7 -7.41 -57.05 -26.11
N ALA A 8 -7.14 -58.36 -26.10
CA ALA A 8 -6.54 -59.12 -27.18
C ALA A 8 -7.60 -59.50 -28.22
N LEU A 9 -7.28 -59.28 -29.49
CA LEU A 9 -8.06 -59.69 -30.65
C LEU A 9 -7.55 -61.06 -31.14
N THR A 10 -8.43 -62.05 -31.22
CA THR A 10 -8.11 -63.37 -31.82
C THR A 10 -9.06 -63.68 -32.98
N VAL A 11 -8.44 -63.88 -34.13
CA VAL A 11 -8.96 -64.31 -35.43
C VAL A 11 -9.24 -65.81 -35.41
N ILE A 12 -10.40 -66.27 -35.93
CA ILE A 12 -10.56 -67.54 -36.64
C ILE A 12 -11.55 -67.38 -37.80
N ALA A 13 -11.16 -67.94 -38.95
CA ALA A 13 -11.75 -67.86 -40.28
C ALA A 13 -12.81 -68.95 -40.57
N ALA A 14 -13.67 -68.71 -41.57
CA ALA A 14 -14.04 -69.73 -42.56
C ALA A 14 -14.56 -69.11 -43.89
N THR A 15 -13.94 -69.57 -44.97
CA THR A 15 -14.20 -69.51 -46.43
C THR A 15 -15.62 -69.95 -46.85
N GLN A 16 -16.21 -69.72 -48.04
CA GLN A 16 -15.86 -69.22 -49.38
C GLN A 16 -17.19 -69.08 -50.17
N LEU A 17 -17.33 -68.19 -51.17
CA LEU A 17 -17.62 -68.55 -52.57
C LEU A 17 -17.67 -67.34 -53.51
N THR A 18 -17.19 -67.58 -54.72
CA THR A 18 -16.85 -66.69 -55.84
C THR A 18 -18.05 -66.19 -56.63
N ALA A 19 -17.98 -64.95 -57.15
CA ALA A 19 -18.63 -64.60 -58.42
C ALA A 19 -17.83 -63.52 -59.18
N CYS A 20 -17.54 -63.84 -60.44
CA CYS A 20 -16.91 -62.99 -61.45
C CYS A 20 -17.73 -61.73 -61.73
N GLY A 21 -17.06 -60.58 -61.82
CA GLY A 21 -17.61 -59.34 -62.33
C GLY A 21 -16.47 -58.39 -62.70
N SER A 22 -15.94 -58.56 -63.91
CA SER A 22 -15.04 -57.61 -64.56
C SER A 22 -15.83 -56.32 -64.85
N SER A 23 -15.63 -55.29 -64.04
CA SER A 23 -15.83 -53.90 -64.46
C SER A 23 -14.60 -53.12 -64.03
N SER A 24 -13.83 -52.72 -65.02
CA SER A 24 -12.69 -51.83 -64.91
C SER A 24 -13.19 -50.42 -64.61
N ASP A 25 -13.34 -50.10 -63.32
CA ASP A 25 -13.34 -48.73 -62.84
C ASP A 25 -12.07 -48.52 -62.04
N ASN A 26 -11.17 -47.77 -62.66
CA ASN A 26 -9.90 -47.35 -62.12
C ASN A 26 -10.15 -46.16 -61.19
N ASP A 27 -10.97 -46.34 -60.15
CA ASP A 27 -11.14 -45.33 -59.10
C ASP A 27 -10.16 -45.71 -57.99
N ALA A 28 -8.98 -45.10 -58.06
CA ALA A 28 -8.08 -45.09 -56.90
C ALA A 28 -8.89 -44.59 -55.70
N PRO A 29 -8.73 -45.16 -54.48
CA PRO A 29 -9.35 -44.57 -53.32
C PRO A 29 -8.88 -43.12 -53.25
N VAL A 30 -9.82 -42.18 -53.44
CA VAL A 30 -9.54 -40.75 -53.23
C VAL A 30 -9.23 -40.65 -51.74
N THR A 31 -7.95 -40.50 -51.41
CA THR A 31 -7.58 -40.14 -50.04
C THR A 31 -8.29 -38.83 -49.74
N PRO A 32 -9.12 -38.75 -48.67
CA PRO A 32 -9.78 -37.49 -48.34
C PRO A 32 -8.71 -36.41 -48.21
N VAL A 33 -8.93 -35.30 -48.91
CA VAL A 33 -8.09 -34.11 -48.81
C VAL A 33 -8.53 -33.40 -47.54
N ASN A 34 -7.59 -33.12 -46.64
CA ASN A 34 -7.86 -32.41 -45.41
C ASN A 34 -8.52 -31.04 -45.70
N ALA A 35 -9.67 -30.80 -45.09
CA ALA A 35 -10.41 -29.55 -45.14
C ALA A 35 -9.86 -28.54 -44.13
N ALA A 36 -10.19 -27.26 -44.32
CA ALA A 36 -9.82 -26.24 -43.34
C ALA A 36 -10.74 -26.29 -42.12
N PRO A 37 -10.27 -25.83 -40.95
CA PRO A 37 -11.12 -25.62 -39.79
C PRO A 37 -12.27 -24.65 -40.12
N THR A 38 -13.38 -24.79 -39.41
CA THR A 38 -14.62 -24.04 -39.70
C THR A 38 -15.09 -23.15 -38.56
N ASP A 39 -14.55 -23.35 -37.35
CA ASP A 39 -14.88 -22.53 -36.20
C ASP A 39 -13.78 -22.55 -35.13
N ILE A 40 -13.75 -21.51 -34.30
CA ILE A 40 -12.95 -21.41 -33.07
C ILE A 40 -13.92 -21.10 -31.92
N THR A 41 -13.78 -21.83 -30.80
CA THR A 41 -14.54 -21.58 -29.57
C THR A 41 -13.58 -21.34 -28.42
N LEU A 42 -14.04 -20.62 -27.40
CA LEU A 42 -13.29 -20.28 -26.20
C LEU A 42 -14.09 -20.71 -24.98
N SER A 43 -13.43 -21.33 -23.99
CA SER A 43 -14.11 -21.92 -22.83
C SER A 43 -14.74 -20.90 -21.88
N ALA A 44 -14.15 -19.70 -21.78
CA ALA A 44 -14.68 -18.56 -21.05
C ALA A 44 -14.24 -17.27 -21.77
N ASN A 45 -15.07 -16.23 -21.74
CA ASN A 45 -14.82 -14.99 -22.46
C ASN A 45 -15.06 -13.76 -21.59
N VAL A 46 -14.96 -13.93 -20.27
CA VAL A 46 -15.08 -12.86 -19.28
C VAL A 46 -13.74 -12.76 -18.58
N VAL A 47 -13.26 -11.54 -18.36
CA VAL A 47 -12.08 -11.26 -17.55
C VAL A 47 -12.37 -10.05 -16.67
N ALA A 48 -11.99 -10.14 -15.40
CA ALA A 48 -12.04 -9.00 -14.50
C ALA A 48 -11.06 -7.92 -14.99
N GLU A 49 -11.46 -6.66 -14.89
CA GLU A 49 -10.55 -5.55 -15.17
C GLU A 49 -9.38 -5.46 -14.17
N ARG A 50 -8.37 -4.67 -14.52
CA ARG A 50 -7.11 -4.46 -13.77
C ARG A 50 -6.25 -5.69 -13.47
N ALA A 51 -6.77 -6.89 -13.69
CA ALA A 51 -6.05 -8.12 -13.48
C ALA A 51 -5.00 -8.36 -14.61
N LYS A 52 -3.75 -7.97 -14.35
CA LYS A 52 -2.63 -8.03 -15.30
C LYS A 52 -2.34 -9.47 -15.75
N GLY A 53 -2.22 -9.69 -17.06
CA GLY A 53 -1.82 -10.98 -17.63
C GLY A 53 -2.84 -12.12 -17.45
N SER A 54 -4.09 -11.80 -17.11
CA SER A 54 -5.12 -12.79 -16.78
C SER A 54 -5.34 -13.83 -17.88
N GLU A 55 -5.44 -15.09 -17.48
CA GLU A 55 -5.94 -16.17 -18.33
C GLU A 55 -7.44 -15.96 -18.58
N ILE A 56 -7.83 -15.98 -19.85
CA ILE A 56 -9.22 -15.78 -20.26
C ILE A 56 -9.89 -17.14 -20.49
N GLY A 57 -9.22 -18.05 -21.20
CA GLY A 57 -9.75 -19.38 -21.40
C GLY A 57 -9.00 -20.22 -22.41
N THR A 58 -9.48 -21.45 -22.62
CA THR A 58 -8.92 -22.42 -23.55
C THR A 58 -9.64 -22.38 -24.90
N LEU A 59 -8.86 -22.27 -25.98
CA LEU A 59 -9.27 -22.31 -27.37
C LEU A 59 -9.46 -23.75 -27.87
N SER A 60 -10.48 -23.97 -28.68
CA SER A 60 -10.68 -25.20 -29.44
C SER A 60 -11.21 -24.91 -30.84
N ALA A 61 -10.98 -25.82 -31.78
CA ALA A 61 -11.41 -25.67 -33.17
C ALA A 61 -12.39 -26.76 -33.60
N THR A 62 -13.27 -26.43 -34.54
CA THR A 62 -14.17 -27.39 -35.20
C THR A 62 -13.65 -27.70 -36.60
N ASP A 63 -13.35 -28.98 -36.84
CA ASP A 63 -12.90 -29.49 -38.13
C ASP A 63 -13.68 -30.74 -38.53
N GLY A 64 -13.86 -30.95 -39.83
CA GLY A 64 -14.55 -32.12 -40.38
C GLY A 64 -13.69 -33.38 -40.43
N ASP A 65 -12.37 -33.22 -40.34
CA ASP A 65 -11.40 -34.30 -40.42
C ASP A 65 -11.06 -34.89 -39.04
N SER A 66 -10.72 -36.18 -39.02
CA SER A 66 -10.47 -36.92 -37.77
C SER A 66 -8.98 -37.05 -37.49
N GLY A 67 -8.57 -36.79 -36.24
CA GLY A 67 -7.17 -36.95 -35.81
C GLY A 67 -6.29 -35.73 -36.09
N GLU A 68 -6.91 -34.58 -36.36
CA GLU A 68 -6.21 -33.31 -36.57
C GLU A 68 -5.48 -32.80 -35.33
N THR A 69 -4.45 -32.00 -35.58
CA THR A 69 -3.75 -31.20 -34.59
C THR A 69 -3.91 -29.73 -34.92
N PHE A 70 -4.25 -28.91 -33.93
CA PHE A 70 -4.49 -27.49 -34.11
C PHE A 70 -3.40 -26.66 -33.43
N THR A 71 -2.95 -25.61 -34.12
CA THR A 71 -2.09 -24.57 -33.56
C THR A 71 -2.82 -23.23 -33.63
N PHE A 72 -2.91 -22.53 -32.51
CA PHE A 72 -3.57 -21.24 -32.41
C PHE A 72 -2.54 -20.11 -32.33
N THR A 73 -2.82 -19.01 -33.02
CA THR A 73 -1.99 -17.80 -33.01
C THR A 73 -2.86 -16.55 -33.02
N THR A 74 -2.36 -15.47 -32.44
CA THR A 74 -2.97 -14.13 -32.50
C THR A 74 -1.90 -13.11 -32.87
N SER A 75 -2.31 -12.05 -33.56
CA SER A 75 -1.51 -10.84 -33.77
C SER A 75 -2.20 -9.60 -33.20
N THR A 76 -3.23 -9.77 -32.38
CA THR A 76 -3.87 -8.67 -31.66
C THR A 76 -2.98 -8.24 -30.50
N ASP A 77 -2.59 -6.97 -30.51
CA ASP A 77 -1.81 -6.37 -29.43
C ASP A 77 -2.51 -6.55 -28.07
N GLY A 78 -1.74 -6.83 -27.02
CA GLY A 78 -2.26 -7.02 -25.67
C GLY A 78 -2.75 -8.43 -25.34
N PHE A 79 -2.77 -9.36 -26.29
CA PHE A 79 -3.13 -10.76 -26.08
C PHE A 79 -1.99 -11.71 -26.43
N VAL A 80 -1.91 -12.82 -25.71
CA VAL A 80 -0.97 -13.92 -25.98
C VAL A 80 -1.69 -15.25 -25.99
N ILE A 81 -1.17 -16.19 -26.78
CA ILE A 81 -1.65 -17.57 -26.82
C ILE A 81 -0.47 -18.50 -26.54
N ASP A 82 -0.57 -19.31 -25.47
CA ASP A 82 0.36 -20.40 -25.18
C ASP A 82 -0.35 -21.75 -25.36
N GLY A 83 0.03 -22.49 -26.41
CA GLY A 83 -0.65 -23.70 -26.84
C GLY A 83 -2.10 -23.44 -27.25
N THR A 84 -3.02 -23.69 -26.32
CA THR A 84 -4.47 -23.44 -26.47
C THR A 84 -4.99 -22.39 -25.51
N THR A 85 -4.18 -21.89 -24.59
CA THR A 85 -4.62 -20.92 -23.58
C THR A 85 -4.50 -19.51 -24.14
N LEU A 86 -5.60 -18.77 -24.14
CA LEU A 86 -5.65 -17.35 -24.45
C LEU A 86 -5.58 -16.55 -23.14
N SER A 87 -4.67 -15.57 -23.08
CA SER A 87 -4.49 -14.68 -21.95
C SER A 87 -4.24 -13.24 -22.41
N LEU A 88 -4.39 -12.28 -21.49
CA LEU A 88 -3.78 -10.97 -21.65
C LEU A 88 -2.26 -11.12 -21.63
N ALA A 89 -1.55 -10.26 -22.37
CA ALA A 89 -0.10 -10.23 -22.35
C ALA A 89 0.43 -9.87 -20.94
N PRO A 90 1.65 -10.31 -20.56
CA PRO A 90 2.23 -9.95 -19.28
C PRO A 90 2.24 -8.43 -19.06
N GLY A 91 1.77 -7.99 -17.90
CA GLY A 91 1.66 -6.57 -17.53
C GLY A 91 0.47 -5.82 -18.15
N ILE A 92 -0.31 -6.44 -19.04
CA ILE A 92 -1.51 -5.83 -19.63
C ILE A 92 -2.74 -6.19 -18.81
N ALA A 93 -3.54 -5.19 -18.47
CA ALA A 93 -4.88 -5.32 -17.92
C ALA A 93 -5.88 -4.55 -18.79
N LEU A 94 -7.15 -4.95 -18.73
CA LEU A 94 -8.26 -4.21 -19.33
C LEU A 94 -8.87 -3.26 -18.31
N ASP A 95 -9.60 -2.26 -18.80
CA ASP A 95 -10.25 -1.18 -18.04
C ASP A 95 -11.68 -1.06 -18.58
N PHE A 96 -12.67 -1.28 -17.71
CA PHE A 96 -14.07 -1.33 -18.07
C PHE A 96 -14.60 0.05 -18.49
N GLU A 97 -14.18 1.11 -17.80
CA GLU A 97 -14.50 2.52 -18.04
C GLU A 97 -14.02 2.98 -19.42
N VAL A 98 -12.91 2.43 -19.90
CA VAL A 98 -12.42 2.63 -21.28
C VAL A 98 -13.27 1.81 -22.27
N ALA A 99 -13.43 0.50 -22.02
CA ALA A 99 -14.25 -0.36 -22.86
C ALA A 99 -14.70 -1.65 -22.15
N ALA A 100 -16.02 -1.81 -21.98
CA ALA A 100 -16.66 -3.02 -21.47
C ALA A 100 -16.47 -4.30 -22.33
N THR A 101 -15.81 -4.20 -23.49
CA THR A 101 -15.51 -5.35 -24.36
C THR A 101 -14.22 -5.09 -25.12
N ALA A 102 -13.34 -6.10 -25.15
CA ALA A 102 -12.16 -6.14 -26.01
C ALA A 102 -12.32 -7.24 -27.07
N SER A 103 -11.77 -7.04 -28.26
CA SER A 103 -11.84 -8.05 -29.34
C SER A 103 -10.46 -8.58 -29.68
N VAL A 104 -10.35 -9.90 -29.84
CA VAL A 104 -9.11 -10.59 -30.24
C VAL A 104 -9.33 -11.41 -31.50
N GLU A 105 -8.45 -11.27 -32.48
CA GLU A 105 -8.45 -12.07 -33.70
C GLU A 105 -7.57 -13.31 -33.52
N VAL A 106 -8.18 -14.49 -33.58
CA VAL A 106 -7.48 -15.78 -33.43
C VAL A 106 -7.48 -16.51 -34.77
N THR A 107 -6.30 -17.00 -35.16
CA THR A 107 -6.13 -17.90 -36.31
C THR A 107 -5.78 -19.30 -35.81
N VAL A 108 -6.52 -20.30 -36.28
CA VAL A 108 -6.18 -21.72 -36.10
C VAL A 108 -5.59 -22.28 -37.40
N THR A 109 -4.55 -23.11 -37.27
CA THR A 109 -3.92 -23.88 -38.35
C THR A 109 -4.02 -25.37 -38.04
N ASP A 110 -4.50 -26.16 -39.01
CA ASP A 110 -4.60 -27.62 -38.91
C ASP A 110 -3.29 -28.36 -39.27
N SER A 111 -3.32 -29.70 -39.28
CA SER A 111 -2.13 -30.51 -39.59
C SER A 111 -1.68 -30.44 -41.06
N ALA A 112 -2.56 -30.00 -41.96
CA ALA A 112 -2.28 -29.80 -43.39
C ALA A 112 -1.97 -28.34 -43.76
N SER A 113 -1.82 -27.45 -42.77
CA SER A 113 -1.57 -26.02 -42.94
C SER A 113 -2.72 -25.21 -43.55
N ASN A 114 -3.95 -25.71 -43.51
CA ASN A 114 -5.09 -24.84 -43.79
C ASN A 114 -5.41 -23.99 -42.55
N THR A 115 -5.99 -22.81 -42.77
CA THR A 115 -6.25 -21.84 -41.71
C THR A 115 -7.70 -21.38 -41.67
N PHE A 116 -8.12 -20.98 -40.48
CA PHE A 116 -9.37 -20.28 -40.24
C PHE A 116 -9.16 -19.19 -39.18
N THR A 117 -9.76 -18.03 -39.40
CA THR A 117 -9.60 -16.86 -38.51
C THR A 117 -10.96 -16.42 -38.01
N LYS A 118 -11.05 -16.12 -36.71
CA LYS A 118 -12.25 -15.64 -36.04
C LYS A 118 -11.92 -14.57 -35.01
N THR A 119 -12.71 -13.52 -35.00
CA THR A 119 -12.70 -12.54 -33.91
C THR A 119 -13.54 -13.06 -32.75
N LEU A 120 -12.97 -13.03 -31.54
CA LEU A 120 -13.63 -13.36 -30.29
C LEU A 120 -13.79 -12.09 -29.46
N ASP A 121 -14.97 -11.92 -28.86
CA ASP A 121 -15.25 -10.80 -27.96
C ASP A 121 -15.05 -11.25 -26.51
N ILE A 122 -14.23 -10.50 -25.80
CA ILE A 122 -13.91 -10.66 -24.39
C ILE A 122 -14.67 -9.59 -23.62
N THR A 123 -15.62 -10.02 -22.80
CA THR A 123 -16.34 -9.16 -21.87
C THR A 123 -15.42 -8.78 -20.73
N VAL A 124 -15.34 -7.49 -20.44
CA VAL A 124 -14.65 -6.97 -19.26
C VAL A 124 -15.67 -6.89 -18.14
N GLU A 125 -15.37 -7.50 -17.00
CA GLU A 125 -16.19 -7.41 -15.79
C GLU A 125 -15.74 -6.19 -14.97
N ASP A 126 -16.70 -5.33 -14.68
CA ASP A 126 -16.58 -4.13 -13.83
C ASP A 126 -16.30 -4.55 -12.38
N VAL A 127 -15.24 -4.00 -11.79
CA VAL A 127 -14.80 -4.25 -10.43
C VAL A 127 -14.69 -2.92 -9.69
N GLN A 128 -15.49 -2.74 -8.64
CA GLN A 128 -15.49 -1.55 -7.78
C GLN A 128 -14.08 -0.99 -7.51
N GLU A 129 -13.79 0.22 -8.01
CA GLU A 129 -12.46 0.86 -7.87
C GLU A 129 -12.44 2.00 -6.83
N VAL A 130 -13.63 2.48 -6.45
CA VAL A 130 -13.80 3.60 -5.53
C VAL A 130 -14.32 3.08 -4.18
N TYR A 131 -13.74 3.56 -3.08
CA TYR A 131 -14.21 3.31 -1.72
C TYR A 131 -15.47 4.16 -1.43
N ALA A 132 -16.60 3.75 -2.02
CA ALA A 132 -17.89 4.43 -1.89
C ALA A 132 -18.98 3.40 -1.60
N PHE A 133 -19.69 3.59 -0.48
CA PHE A 133 -20.71 2.65 0.01
C PHE A 133 -21.92 3.40 0.54
N SER A 134 -23.11 2.82 0.41
CA SER A 134 -24.34 3.48 0.83
C SER A 134 -25.32 2.55 1.53
N ASN A 135 -26.10 3.13 2.44
CA ASN A 135 -27.33 2.54 2.97
C ASN A 135 -28.47 3.56 2.78
N ASN A 136 -28.87 3.76 1.51
CA ASN A 136 -29.71 4.84 0.96
C ASN A 136 -28.97 6.15 0.66
N ASP A 137 -28.07 6.56 1.54
CA ASP A 137 -27.15 7.70 1.38
C ASP A 137 -25.71 7.24 1.69
N ASP A 138 -24.72 8.11 1.47
CA ASP A 138 -23.32 7.81 1.81
C ASP A 138 -23.20 7.30 3.26
N SER A 139 -22.56 6.15 3.39
CA SER A 139 -22.35 5.43 4.64
C SER A 139 -20.88 5.46 5.10
N VAL A 140 -19.98 6.05 4.30
CA VAL A 140 -18.55 6.08 4.60
C VAL A 140 -18.21 7.24 5.54
N SER A 141 -17.60 6.96 6.69
CA SER A 141 -17.26 7.99 7.67
C SER A 141 -15.98 7.72 8.47
N TYR A 142 -15.03 8.65 8.40
CA TYR A 142 -13.72 8.56 9.09
C TYR A 142 -13.04 9.93 9.29
N SER A 143 -13.80 11.02 9.42
CA SER A 143 -13.20 12.38 9.46
C SER A 143 -12.27 12.61 10.66
N GLY A 144 -12.41 11.83 11.73
CA GLY A 144 -11.49 11.87 12.86
C GLY A 144 -10.07 11.39 12.53
N GLN A 145 -9.95 10.48 11.57
CA GLN A 145 -8.67 9.95 11.07
C GLN A 145 -8.00 10.99 10.19
N ILE A 146 -8.75 11.62 9.28
CA ILE A 146 -8.28 12.70 8.41
C ILE A 146 -7.81 13.90 9.24
N ALA A 147 -8.56 14.27 10.28
CA ALA A 147 -8.13 15.31 11.21
C ALA A 147 -6.76 15.00 11.83
N ARG A 148 -6.46 13.74 12.17
CA ARG A 148 -5.15 13.35 12.73
C ARG A 148 -4.03 13.36 11.70
N HIS A 149 -4.29 12.94 10.46
CA HIS A 149 -3.34 13.11 9.35
C HIS A 149 -2.99 14.58 9.15
N LEU A 150 -3.99 15.46 9.17
CA LEU A 150 -3.79 16.90 9.07
C LEU A 150 -3.03 17.46 10.28
N ILE A 151 -3.33 17.05 11.51
CA ILE A 151 -2.56 17.49 12.70
C ILE A 151 -1.07 17.08 12.57
N ILE A 152 -0.77 15.86 12.12
CA ILE A 152 0.60 15.41 11.86
C ILE A 152 1.26 16.28 10.78
N ALA A 153 0.54 16.58 9.71
CA ALA A 153 1.03 17.43 8.62
C ALA A 153 1.28 18.88 9.09
N GLU A 154 0.37 19.47 9.86
CA GLU A 154 0.49 20.83 10.40
C GLU A 154 1.66 20.95 11.40
N LEU A 155 1.84 19.95 12.27
CA LEU A 155 2.99 19.90 13.17
C LEU A 155 4.31 19.84 12.37
N ASN A 156 4.38 18.98 11.36
CA ASN A 156 5.55 18.86 10.50
C ASN A 156 5.81 20.16 9.72
N ASN A 157 4.77 20.80 9.17
CA ASN A 157 4.88 22.06 8.45
C ASN A 157 5.33 23.19 9.36
N TYR A 158 4.84 23.26 10.59
CA TYR A 158 5.29 24.23 11.58
C TYR A 158 6.78 24.07 11.88
N ILE A 159 7.24 22.86 12.21
CA ILE A 159 8.65 22.59 12.50
C ILE A 159 9.53 22.91 11.29
N ASN A 160 9.07 22.61 10.07
CA ASN A 160 9.86 22.82 8.86
C ASN A 160 9.96 24.28 8.44
N ASN A 161 8.85 25.03 8.52
CA ASN A 161 8.70 26.30 7.82
C ASN A 161 8.66 27.52 8.75
N GLN A 162 8.21 27.35 9.99
CA GLN A 162 7.90 28.47 10.89
C GLN A 162 8.75 28.48 12.15
N LEU A 163 9.17 27.32 12.66
CA LEU A 163 9.88 27.22 13.93
C LEU A 163 11.17 28.07 13.97
N ASP A 164 12.05 27.96 12.96
CA ASP A 164 13.28 28.76 12.91
C ASP A 164 12.96 30.27 12.88
N ALA A 165 11.89 30.67 12.17
CA ALA A 165 11.47 32.07 12.10
C ALA A 165 10.93 32.58 13.45
N ASP A 166 10.22 31.74 14.21
CA ASP A 166 9.76 32.08 15.55
C ASP A 166 10.95 32.27 16.51
N VAL A 167 11.99 31.44 16.38
CA VAL A 167 13.25 31.58 17.12
C VAL A 167 13.95 32.89 16.76
N ASP A 168 14.16 33.15 15.47
CA ASP A 168 14.84 34.37 14.97
C ASP A 168 14.10 35.67 15.38
N ASN A 169 12.77 35.61 15.45
CA ASN A 169 11.93 36.75 15.85
C ASN A 169 11.80 36.90 17.37
N GLY A 170 12.44 36.02 18.17
CA GLY A 170 12.39 36.06 19.63
C GLY A 170 11.00 35.76 20.20
N VAL A 171 10.24 34.88 19.54
CA VAL A 171 8.93 34.43 20.04
C VAL A 171 9.08 33.59 21.31
N PHE A 172 10.19 32.87 21.46
CA PHE A 172 10.48 32.01 22.60
C PHE A 172 11.50 32.65 23.54
N GLU A 173 11.21 32.65 24.85
CA GLU A 173 12.16 33.08 25.88
C GLU A 173 12.88 31.89 26.53
N THR A 174 12.25 30.71 26.53
CA THR A 174 12.72 29.50 27.21
C THR A 174 12.45 28.23 26.40
N ALA A 175 13.12 27.13 26.75
CA ALA A 175 12.81 25.80 26.23
C ALA A 175 11.34 25.39 26.48
N ASP A 176 10.76 25.79 27.61
CA ASP A 176 9.37 25.47 27.98
C ASP A 176 8.35 26.14 27.04
N ASP A 177 8.66 27.32 26.49
CA ASP A 177 7.79 27.98 25.50
C ASP A 177 7.71 27.17 24.21
N VAL A 178 8.85 26.61 23.77
CA VAL A 178 8.93 25.73 22.59
C VAL A 178 8.16 24.44 22.83
N ILE A 179 8.35 23.81 23.99
CA ILE A 179 7.63 22.59 24.38
C ILE A 179 6.12 22.86 24.41
N THR A 180 5.70 23.99 24.97
CA THR A 180 4.29 24.40 25.00
C THR A 180 3.72 24.56 23.59
N LYS A 181 4.46 25.21 22.69
CA LYS A 181 4.03 25.39 21.30
C LYS A 181 3.92 24.06 20.56
N LEU A 182 4.90 23.16 20.67
CA LEU A 182 4.84 21.84 20.01
C LEU A 182 3.71 20.97 20.58
N ASN A 183 3.53 20.94 21.91
CA ASN A 183 2.43 20.20 22.54
C ASN A 183 1.04 20.72 22.12
N SER A 184 0.90 21.99 21.76
CA SER A 184 -0.38 22.55 21.28
C SER A 184 -0.90 21.92 19.98
N PHE A 185 -0.03 21.24 19.21
CA PHE A 185 -0.45 20.42 18.07
C PHE A 185 -0.74 18.98 18.50
N PHE A 186 -0.03 18.48 19.50
CA PHE A 186 -0.03 17.06 19.88
C PHE A 186 -1.24 16.68 20.75
N GLU A 187 -1.69 17.59 21.62
CA GLU A 187 -2.71 17.34 22.64
C GLU A 187 -3.67 18.53 22.83
N THR A 188 -4.97 18.23 22.92
CA THR A 188 -6.02 19.18 23.33
C THR A 188 -6.97 18.48 24.29
N ALA A 189 -7.25 19.07 25.46
CA ALA A 189 -7.94 18.33 26.52
C ALA A 189 -9.46 18.14 26.31
N ASN A 190 -10.06 18.95 25.44
CA ASN A 190 -11.51 18.98 25.22
C ASN A 190 -11.87 19.79 23.96
N ASP A 191 -13.15 19.76 23.58
CA ASP A 191 -13.68 20.47 22.40
C ASP A 191 -13.42 22.00 22.43
N THR A 192 -13.33 22.61 23.63
CA THR A 192 -13.08 24.05 23.73
C THR A 192 -11.62 24.38 23.39
N GLU A 193 -10.66 23.63 23.90
CA GLU A 193 -9.25 23.81 23.55
C GLU A 193 -8.98 23.48 22.08
N TYR A 194 -9.61 22.42 21.58
CA TYR A 194 -9.56 22.06 20.16
C TYR A 194 -10.07 23.18 19.26
N ALA A 195 -11.24 23.75 19.56
CA ALA A 195 -11.77 24.88 18.81
C ALA A 195 -10.86 26.12 18.90
N LEU A 196 -10.34 26.44 20.09
CA LEU A 196 -9.41 27.57 20.26
C LEU A 196 -8.14 27.41 19.41
N ARG A 197 -7.62 26.18 19.32
CA ARG A 197 -6.42 25.87 18.54
C ARG A 197 -6.71 25.89 17.04
N TRP A 198 -7.85 25.38 16.60
CA TRP A 198 -8.03 24.98 15.21
C TRP A 198 -9.15 25.68 14.44
N GLU A 199 -10.04 26.44 15.08
CA GLU A 199 -11.15 27.13 14.39
C GLU A 199 -10.69 28.34 13.57
N ASN A 200 -9.59 28.99 13.98
CA ASN A 200 -9.11 30.23 13.38
C ASN A 200 -7.72 30.10 12.76
N GLU A 201 -7.13 28.90 12.76
CA GLU A 201 -5.85 28.63 12.14
C GLU A 201 -6.06 27.91 10.81
N ALA A 202 -5.72 28.60 9.72
CA ALA A 202 -5.81 28.02 8.37
C ALA A 202 -4.86 26.84 8.22
N LEU A 203 -5.33 25.77 7.59
CA LEU A 203 -4.50 24.64 7.21
C LEU A 203 -3.38 25.11 6.26
N THR A 204 -2.18 24.60 6.49
CA THR A 204 -0.98 24.87 5.70
C THR A 204 -0.68 23.77 4.69
N VAL A 205 -1.40 22.65 4.74
CA VAL A 205 -1.37 21.60 3.71
C VAL A 205 -1.73 22.19 2.35
N SER A 206 -0.87 21.95 1.36
CA SER A 206 -1.03 22.50 0.02
C SER A 206 -1.98 21.64 -0.83
N THR A 207 -2.85 22.30 -1.60
CA THR A 207 -3.79 21.66 -2.54
C THR A 207 -3.68 22.27 -3.94
N LEU A 208 -4.08 21.52 -4.97
CA LEU A 208 -4.06 21.99 -6.37
C LEU A 208 -5.15 23.02 -6.68
N SER A 209 -6.29 22.95 -5.97
CA SER A 209 -7.37 23.93 -5.99
C SER A 209 -7.77 24.29 -4.55
N THR A 210 -8.79 25.14 -4.38
CA THR A 210 -9.26 25.53 -3.04
C THR A 210 -9.71 24.29 -2.27
N PRO A 211 -9.26 24.05 -1.03
CA PRO A 211 -9.77 22.93 -0.26
C PRO A 211 -11.17 23.22 0.26
N VAL A 212 -12.02 22.19 0.32
CA VAL A 212 -13.36 22.27 0.94
C VAL A 212 -13.24 22.65 2.42
N GLN A 213 -12.25 22.07 3.12
CA GLN A 213 -11.94 22.43 4.50
C GLN A 213 -10.70 23.33 4.55
N THR A 214 -10.87 24.53 5.07
CA THR A 214 -9.83 25.55 5.23
C THR A 214 -9.25 25.59 6.64
N VAL A 215 -9.98 25.06 7.62
CA VAL A 215 -9.57 24.91 9.02
C VAL A 215 -9.90 23.51 9.54
N LEU A 216 -9.18 23.01 10.56
CA LEU A 216 -9.34 21.62 11.02
C LEU A 216 -10.75 21.34 11.58
N THR A 217 -11.42 22.34 12.17
CA THR A 217 -12.78 22.19 12.72
C THR A 217 -13.83 21.94 11.64
N GLU A 218 -13.55 22.25 10.37
CA GLU A 218 -14.40 21.91 9.22
C GLU A 218 -14.27 20.44 8.82
N VAL A 219 -13.15 19.79 9.14
CA VAL A 219 -12.95 18.34 8.97
C VAL A 219 -13.64 17.57 10.12
N SER A 220 -13.37 17.98 11.36
CA SER A 220 -14.01 17.40 12.54
C SER A 220 -14.31 18.48 13.57
N ASN A 221 -15.58 18.63 13.95
CA ASN A 221 -16.05 19.65 14.89
C ASN A 221 -15.99 19.21 16.37
N THR A 222 -15.44 18.02 16.65
CA THR A 222 -15.22 17.49 18.01
C THR A 222 -13.73 17.22 18.19
N ASN A 223 -13.25 17.25 19.43
CA ASN A 223 -11.85 17.11 19.78
C ASN A 223 -11.17 15.95 19.04
N LYS A 224 -10.10 16.27 18.32
CA LYS A 224 -9.15 15.31 17.75
C LYS A 224 -7.75 15.76 18.15
N ASP A 225 -7.05 14.88 18.84
CA ASP A 225 -5.65 15.03 19.19
C ASP A 225 -4.91 13.74 18.82
N LEU A 226 -3.58 13.78 18.93
CA LEU A 226 -2.74 12.61 18.65
C LEU A 226 -2.53 11.76 19.91
N VAL A 227 -2.45 12.38 21.09
CA VAL A 227 -2.21 11.67 22.38
C VAL A 227 -3.28 10.63 22.70
N SER A 228 -4.55 10.90 22.42
CA SER A 228 -5.65 9.97 22.68
C SER A 228 -5.66 8.74 21.77
N LYS A 229 -4.90 8.77 20.67
CA LYS A 229 -4.82 7.69 19.67
C LYS A 229 -3.41 7.21 19.43
N ILE A 230 -2.45 7.64 20.24
CA ILE A 230 -1.11 7.08 20.18
C ILE A 230 -1.13 5.70 20.85
N ALA A 231 -0.39 4.75 20.27
CA ALA A 231 -0.19 3.42 20.81
C ALA A 231 0.19 3.49 22.30
N GLY A 232 -0.54 2.76 23.14
CA GLY A 232 -0.46 2.81 24.61
C GLY A 232 -1.55 3.64 25.29
N ASN A 233 -2.16 4.61 24.60
CA ASN A 233 -3.15 5.52 25.21
C ASN A 233 -4.60 5.24 24.82
N ASP A 234 -4.81 4.33 23.87
CA ASP A 234 -6.12 3.81 23.47
C ASP A 234 -6.20 2.31 23.75
N ALA A 235 -6.20 1.93 25.02
CA ALA A 235 -5.97 0.55 25.45
C ALA A 235 -7.02 -0.48 24.94
N LYS A 236 -8.19 -0.04 24.45
CA LYS A 236 -9.22 -0.97 23.95
C LYS A 236 -8.92 -1.29 22.49
N GLY A 237 -8.44 -2.51 22.21
CA GLY A 237 -8.14 -3.00 20.87
C GLY A 237 -6.65 -3.06 20.53
N GLN A 238 -5.76 -2.74 21.49
CA GLN A 238 -4.33 -2.93 21.32
C GLN A 238 -3.92 -4.35 21.76
N HIS A 239 -3.11 -5.06 20.96
CA HIS A 239 -2.64 -6.40 21.31
C HIS A 239 -1.57 -6.41 22.42
N LYS A 240 -0.94 -5.25 22.69
CA LYS A 240 0.09 -5.03 23.71
C LYS A 240 -0.17 -3.75 24.49
N ASP A 241 0.22 -3.73 25.76
CA ASP A 241 0.33 -2.49 26.51
C ASP A 241 1.65 -1.79 26.18
N TRP A 242 1.62 -0.88 25.21
CA TRP A 242 2.80 -0.14 24.75
C TRP A 242 3.48 0.76 25.80
N ASN A 243 2.89 0.91 27.00
CA ASN A 243 3.53 1.61 28.12
C ASN A 243 4.35 0.69 29.02
N THR A 244 4.14 -0.63 28.96
CA THR A 244 4.78 -1.58 29.88
C THR A 244 5.34 -2.84 29.22
N GLU A 245 4.95 -3.15 27.99
CA GLU A 245 5.25 -4.41 27.29
C GLU A 245 6.28 -4.24 26.17
N GLY A 246 7.40 -3.58 26.47
CA GLY A 246 8.61 -3.67 25.66
C GLY A 246 8.55 -2.95 24.31
N PHE A 247 8.03 -1.71 24.28
CA PHE A 247 8.16 -0.82 23.12
C PHE A 247 9.62 -0.68 22.69
N VAL A 248 9.92 -1.03 21.43
CA VAL A 248 11.29 -0.98 20.89
C VAL A 248 11.42 0.22 19.96
N ALA A 249 12.23 1.19 20.36
CA ALA A 249 12.59 2.31 19.52
C ALA A 249 14.04 2.74 19.75
N PHE A 250 14.38 3.25 20.93
CA PHE A 250 15.74 3.64 21.29
C PHE A 250 16.21 2.81 22.49
N GLU A 251 17.50 2.46 22.56
CA GLU A 251 18.04 1.61 23.64
C GLU A 251 18.01 2.31 25.02
N THR A 252 17.90 3.64 25.06
CA THR A 252 17.89 4.37 26.33
C THR A 252 16.61 4.11 27.14
N GLU A 253 16.75 3.68 28.41
CA GLU A 253 15.64 3.34 29.34
C GLU A 253 14.65 4.48 29.65
N THR A 254 14.89 5.70 29.12
CA THR A 254 14.21 6.94 29.51
C THR A 254 12.85 7.16 28.81
N TYR A 255 12.55 6.45 27.70
CA TYR A 255 11.36 6.69 26.86
C TYR A 255 10.63 5.38 26.53
N GLN A 256 9.95 4.80 27.53
CA GLN A 256 9.36 3.45 27.47
C GLN A 256 8.00 3.36 26.75
N SER A 257 7.53 4.46 26.15
CA SER A 257 6.28 4.47 25.40
C SER A 257 6.34 5.38 24.17
N PRO A 258 5.48 5.15 23.16
CA PRO A 258 5.33 6.03 22.01
C PRO A 258 5.13 7.51 22.36
N GLU A 259 4.29 7.81 23.35
CA GLU A 259 4.06 9.20 23.79
C GLU A 259 5.33 9.81 24.40
N ALA A 260 6.00 9.07 25.27
CA ALA A 260 7.24 9.54 25.91
C ALA A 260 8.33 9.85 24.87
N LEU A 261 8.39 9.06 23.80
CA LEU A 261 9.33 9.26 22.70
C LEU A 261 9.05 10.55 21.91
N ILE A 262 7.79 10.85 21.57
CA ILE A 262 7.43 12.11 20.90
C ILE A 262 7.77 13.32 21.77
N ARG A 263 7.43 13.26 23.06
CA ARG A 263 7.76 14.33 24.01
C ARG A 263 9.27 14.51 24.19
N TRP A 264 10.04 13.43 24.08
CA TRP A 264 11.49 13.52 24.06
C TRP A 264 11.99 14.28 22.84
N TYR A 265 11.51 13.96 21.63
CA TYR A 265 11.91 14.71 20.43
C TYR A 265 11.60 16.21 20.58
N PHE A 266 10.43 16.58 21.12
CA PHE A 266 10.11 17.98 21.42
C PHE A 266 11.09 18.61 22.40
N ALA A 267 11.49 17.90 23.45
CA ALA A 267 12.49 18.37 24.40
C ALA A 267 13.87 18.55 23.75
N GLN A 268 14.25 17.71 22.78
CA GLN A 268 15.51 17.88 22.05
C GLN A 268 15.49 19.12 21.16
N ILE A 269 14.38 19.38 20.44
CA ILE A 269 14.19 20.62 19.68
C ILE A 269 14.26 21.83 20.62
N ALA A 270 13.58 21.77 21.77
CA ALA A 270 13.59 22.86 22.74
C ALA A 270 14.98 23.14 23.32
N ALA A 271 15.78 22.10 23.59
CA ALA A 271 17.17 22.24 24.04
C ALA A 271 18.08 22.88 22.96
N ASN A 272 17.85 22.53 21.69
CA ASN A 272 18.53 23.16 20.56
C ASN A 272 18.20 24.66 20.46
N VAL A 273 16.92 25.02 20.60
CA VAL A 273 16.47 26.43 20.62
C VAL A 273 17.08 27.18 21.82
N GLU A 274 17.08 26.58 23.01
CA GLU A 274 17.67 27.20 24.21
C GLU A 274 19.17 27.49 24.02
N THR A 275 19.89 26.63 23.31
CA THR A 275 21.30 26.86 22.96
C THR A 275 21.47 28.14 22.14
N GLU A 276 20.58 28.36 21.17
CA GLU A 276 20.59 29.56 20.32
C GLU A 276 20.14 30.82 21.07
N ILE A 277 19.10 30.73 21.91
CA ILE A 277 18.68 31.81 22.82
C ILE A 277 19.84 32.26 23.71
N ASN A 278 20.65 31.32 24.19
CA ASN A 278 21.84 31.59 24.99
C ASN A 278 23.05 32.11 24.18
N GLY A 279 22.90 32.28 22.86
CA GLY A 279 23.93 32.80 21.95
C GLY A 279 25.06 31.81 21.65
N SER A 280 24.85 30.52 21.92
CA SER A 280 25.78 29.45 21.59
C SER A 280 25.46 28.86 20.21
N GLN A 281 26.48 28.39 19.50
CA GLN A 281 26.33 27.74 18.19
C GLN A 281 26.51 26.23 18.33
N ARG A 282 25.68 25.48 17.61
CA ARG A 282 25.78 24.03 17.46
C ARG A 282 26.51 23.74 16.15
N THR A 283 27.41 22.76 16.15
CA THR A 283 28.21 22.42 14.97
C THR A 283 28.12 20.95 14.63
N ASP A 284 28.19 20.63 13.34
CA ASP A 284 28.26 19.26 12.88
C ASP A 284 29.67 18.67 13.02
N VAL A 285 29.84 17.44 12.54
CA VAL A 285 31.12 16.72 12.58
C VAL A 285 32.23 17.31 11.70
N ASN A 286 31.88 18.20 10.75
CA ASN A 286 32.83 18.97 9.95
C ASN A 286 33.18 20.32 10.60
N GLY A 287 32.49 20.70 11.67
CA GLY A 287 32.60 22.00 12.32
C GLY A 287 31.75 23.09 11.66
N ASP A 288 30.86 22.72 10.73
CA ASP A 288 29.93 23.65 10.11
C ASP A 288 28.76 23.94 11.06
N VAL A 289 28.23 25.17 11.01
CA VAL A 289 27.13 25.59 11.89
C VAL A 289 25.84 24.89 11.48
N ILE A 290 25.20 24.21 12.42
CA ILE A 290 23.86 23.64 12.23
C ILE A 290 22.84 24.76 12.39
N THR A 291 22.15 25.11 11.29
CA THR A 291 21.22 26.25 11.25
C THR A 291 19.77 25.88 11.55
N LYS A 292 19.43 24.59 11.50
CA LYS A 292 18.08 24.10 11.77
C LYS A 292 17.96 23.66 13.22
N VAL A 293 17.03 24.23 13.97
CA VAL A 293 16.83 23.86 15.39
C VAL A 293 16.31 22.44 15.58
N TYR A 294 15.72 21.86 14.54
CA TYR A 294 15.24 20.47 14.56
C TYR A 294 16.31 19.44 14.18
N ILE A 295 17.54 19.84 13.85
CA ILE A 295 18.65 18.91 13.58
C ILE A 295 19.59 18.92 14.80
N GLY A 296 19.85 17.77 15.40
CA GLY A 296 20.78 17.61 16.53
C GLY A 296 22.24 17.41 16.08
N GLU A 297 23.19 17.74 16.96
CA GLU A 297 24.64 17.53 16.73
C GLU A 297 25.03 16.05 16.57
N ASN A 298 24.17 15.15 17.04
CA ASN A 298 24.28 13.71 16.88
C ASN A 298 23.82 13.19 15.50
N GLY A 299 23.39 14.07 14.60
CA GLY A 299 22.88 13.68 13.29
C GLY A 299 21.45 13.16 13.31
N LEU A 300 20.64 13.53 14.31
CA LEU A 300 19.20 13.24 14.29
C LEU A 300 18.43 14.43 13.70
N ASP A 301 17.60 14.17 12.68
CA ASP A 301 16.56 15.10 12.22
C ASP A 301 15.25 14.80 12.98
N TYR A 302 14.99 15.58 14.03
CA TYR A 302 13.82 15.40 14.89
C TYR A 302 12.50 15.66 14.16
N LYS A 303 12.49 16.50 13.12
CA LYS A 303 11.28 16.71 12.30
C LYS A 303 10.90 15.40 11.62
N GLN A 304 11.87 14.72 11.00
CA GLN A 304 11.63 13.42 10.36
C GLN A 304 11.22 12.35 11.37
N LEU A 305 11.92 12.26 12.51
CA LEU A 305 11.59 11.32 13.57
C LEU A 305 10.16 11.54 14.08
N ILE A 306 9.75 12.77 14.37
CA ILE A 306 8.40 13.10 14.85
C ILE A 306 7.36 12.65 13.82
N GLN A 307 7.49 13.08 12.56
CA GLN A 307 6.49 12.80 11.53
C GLN A 307 6.34 11.29 11.30
N LYS A 308 7.45 10.59 11.06
CA LYS A 308 7.42 9.16 10.72
C LYS A 308 7.02 8.30 11.91
N THR A 309 7.45 8.64 13.12
CA THR A 309 7.00 7.96 14.34
C THR A 309 5.49 8.12 14.51
N LEU A 310 4.92 9.33 14.37
CA LEU A 310 3.47 9.54 14.51
C LEU A 310 2.64 8.80 13.46
N LEU A 311 3.13 8.67 12.23
CA LEU A 311 2.47 7.86 11.20
C LEU A 311 2.43 6.37 11.61
N GLY A 312 3.44 5.87 12.32
CA GLY A 312 3.45 4.53 12.89
C GLY A 312 2.57 4.39 14.12
N THR A 313 2.81 5.23 15.12
CA THR A 313 2.25 5.11 16.47
C THR A 313 0.82 5.63 16.59
N VAL A 314 0.30 6.35 15.59
CA VAL A 314 -1.09 6.79 15.54
C VAL A 314 -1.79 6.13 14.37
N ALA A 315 -1.33 6.36 13.14
CA ALA A 315 -2.08 5.90 11.97
C ALA A 315 -1.98 4.38 11.80
N PHE A 316 -0.77 3.83 11.68
CA PHE A 316 -0.61 2.39 11.43
C PHE A 316 -1.07 1.55 12.62
N SER A 317 -0.71 1.90 13.86
CA SER A 317 -1.13 1.15 15.05
C SER A 317 -2.66 1.13 15.22
N GLN A 318 -3.34 2.26 15.02
CA GLN A 318 -4.80 2.26 15.12
C GLN A 318 -5.43 1.48 13.95
N GLY A 319 -4.91 1.62 12.72
CA GLY A 319 -5.42 0.88 11.58
C GLY A 319 -5.28 -0.64 11.76
N ALA A 320 -4.05 -1.10 11.98
CA ALA A 320 -3.68 -2.52 11.98
C ALA A 320 -4.11 -3.29 13.23
N ASP A 321 -4.00 -2.66 14.41
CA ASP A 321 -4.27 -3.32 15.70
C ASP A 321 -5.71 -3.09 16.14
N ASP A 322 -6.20 -1.84 16.04
CA ASP A 322 -7.42 -1.42 16.71
C ASP A 322 -8.69 -1.55 15.85
N TYR A 323 -8.68 -0.97 14.65
CA TYR A 323 -9.88 -0.82 13.82
C TYR A 323 -10.12 -1.99 12.86
N LEU A 324 -9.04 -2.60 12.36
CA LEU A 324 -9.09 -3.80 11.53
C LEU A 324 -8.77 -5.08 12.33
N GLY A 325 -8.56 -4.97 13.65
CA GLY A 325 -8.37 -6.09 14.55
C GLY A 325 -9.65 -6.92 14.75
N SER A 326 -9.49 -8.19 15.10
CA SER A 326 -10.60 -9.16 15.27
C SER A 326 -10.49 -10.00 16.56
N ASP A 327 -9.76 -9.49 17.55
CA ASP A 327 -9.41 -10.18 18.80
C ASP A 327 -10.15 -9.65 20.04
N VAL A 328 -10.67 -8.42 19.99
CA VAL A 328 -11.39 -7.78 21.11
C VAL A 328 -12.90 -7.67 20.84
N GLU A 329 -13.72 -8.24 21.74
CA GLU A 329 -15.18 -8.17 21.68
C GLU A 329 -15.70 -6.72 21.62
N ASP A 330 -16.72 -6.48 20.80
CA ASP A 330 -17.30 -5.16 20.55
C ASP A 330 -16.26 -4.12 20.10
N LYS A 331 -15.24 -4.54 19.33
CA LYS A 331 -14.21 -3.67 18.75
C LYS A 331 -13.76 -4.19 17.37
N GLY A 332 -13.25 -3.29 16.54
CA GLY A 332 -12.80 -3.58 15.19
C GLY A 332 -13.81 -4.40 14.40
N LEU A 333 -13.35 -5.50 13.82
CA LEU A 333 -14.14 -6.39 12.98
C LEU A 333 -15.19 -7.22 13.74
N LEU A 334 -15.13 -7.26 15.08
CA LEU A 334 -16.10 -7.96 15.93
C LEU A 334 -17.29 -7.09 16.33
N THR A 335 -17.43 -5.89 15.77
CA THR A 335 -18.57 -5.00 16.04
C THR A 335 -19.83 -5.36 15.25
N ASP A 336 -20.97 -4.84 15.70
CA ASP A 336 -22.29 -5.17 15.13
C ASP A 336 -22.49 -4.66 13.69
N ASN A 337 -23.03 -5.54 12.83
CA ASN A 337 -23.52 -5.22 11.49
C ASN A 337 -25.05 -5.38 11.33
N THR A 338 -25.77 -5.69 12.41
CA THR A 338 -27.22 -5.93 12.36
C THR A 338 -28.05 -4.65 12.39
N THR A 339 -27.50 -3.56 12.93
CA THR A 339 -28.25 -2.33 13.18
C THR A 339 -27.51 -1.11 12.66
N ILE A 340 -28.18 -0.31 11.85
CA ILE A 340 -27.72 1.04 11.49
C ILE A 340 -27.80 1.93 12.75
N LEU A 341 -26.73 2.65 13.05
CA LEU A 341 -26.65 3.51 14.24
C LEU A 341 -27.66 4.66 14.16
N ASP A 342 -28.22 5.05 15.30
CA ASP A 342 -29.25 6.10 15.36
C ASP A 342 -28.72 7.44 14.80
N GLY A 343 -29.46 8.01 13.85
CA GLY A 343 -29.08 9.23 13.14
C GLY A 343 -27.89 9.09 12.17
N LYS A 344 -27.47 7.86 11.84
CA LYS A 344 -26.39 7.56 10.89
C LYS A 344 -26.89 6.73 9.71
N ASN A 345 -26.02 6.55 8.72
CA ASN A 345 -26.25 5.71 7.53
C ASN A 345 -25.37 4.45 7.53
N TYR A 346 -24.78 4.09 8.67
CA TYR A 346 -23.84 2.99 8.77
C TYR A 346 -24.06 2.18 10.05
N THR A 347 -23.69 0.91 10.02
CA THR A 347 -23.58 0.05 11.20
C THR A 347 -22.29 0.33 11.98
N ASN A 348 -22.11 -0.30 13.14
CA ASN A 348 -20.88 -0.13 13.89
C ASN A 348 -19.68 -0.78 13.17
N LEU A 349 -19.90 -1.94 12.54
CA LEU A 349 -18.87 -2.64 11.75
C LEU A 349 -18.43 -1.84 10.54
N GLU A 350 -19.37 -1.26 9.81
CA GLU A 350 -19.08 -0.35 8.70
C GLU A 350 -18.18 0.82 9.16
N HIS A 351 -18.55 1.46 10.27
CA HIS A 351 -17.79 2.59 10.80
C HIS A 351 -16.39 2.19 11.30
N GLN A 352 -16.24 1.06 12.01
CA GLN A 352 -14.92 0.60 12.44
C GLN A 352 -13.99 0.33 11.24
N PHE A 353 -14.51 -0.32 10.19
CA PHE A 353 -13.74 -0.61 8.99
C PHE A 353 -13.36 0.69 8.24
N ASP A 354 -14.29 1.64 8.13
CA ASP A 354 -14.06 2.98 7.56
C ASP A 354 -13.00 3.76 8.34
N GLU A 355 -12.99 3.69 9.67
CA GLU A 355 -11.95 4.29 10.52
C GLU A 355 -10.58 3.62 10.31
N GLY A 356 -10.53 2.31 10.04
CA GLY A 356 -9.31 1.61 9.65
C GLY A 356 -8.75 2.11 8.31
N PHE A 357 -9.63 2.23 7.30
CA PHE A 357 -9.29 2.80 5.99
C PHE A 357 -8.82 4.27 6.11
N GLY A 358 -9.50 5.09 6.90
CA GLY A 358 -9.15 6.50 7.08
C GLY A 358 -7.72 6.70 7.61
N TYR A 359 -7.20 5.78 8.42
CA TYR A 359 -5.81 5.84 8.88
C TYR A 359 -4.78 5.41 7.82
N PHE A 360 -5.14 4.58 6.85
CA PHE A 360 -4.26 4.32 5.69
C PHE A 360 -3.98 5.62 4.92
N GLY A 361 -4.96 6.52 4.89
CA GLY A 361 -4.81 7.87 4.33
C GLY A 361 -4.86 7.89 2.81
N ALA A 362 -5.51 6.91 2.17
CA ALA A 362 -5.78 6.96 0.74
C ALA A 362 -7.04 7.80 0.46
N ALA A 363 -7.06 8.46 -0.71
CA ALA A 363 -8.28 9.02 -1.27
C ALA A 363 -9.30 7.89 -1.55
N ARG A 364 -10.60 8.19 -1.62
CA ARG A 364 -11.63 7.16 -1.90
C ARG A 364 -11.47 6.59 -3.31
N ASP A 365 -11.03 7.41 -4.25
CA ASP A 365 -10.80 7.09 -5.66
C ASP A 365 -9.37 6.65 -5.95
N TYR A 366 -8.65 6.13 -4.96
CA TYR A 366 -7.22 5.80 -5.02
C TYR A 366 -6.80 4.97 -6.25
N LEU A 367 -7.61 4.00 -6.69
CA LEU A 367 -7.31 3.15 -7.85
C LEU A 367 -7.47 3.86 -9.21
N LEU A 368 -8.07 5.06 -9.23
CA LEU A 368 -8.19 5.90 -10.42
C LEU A 368 -6.93 6.74 -10.70
N TYR A 369 -5.97 6.73 -9.77
CA TYR A 369 -4.68 7.35 -9.94
C TYR A 369 -3.67 6.33 -10.48
N THR A 370 -2.67 6.84 -11.18
CA THR A 370 -1.39 6.12 -11.34
C THR A 370 -0.52 6.29 -10.10
N ASP A 371 0.43 5.40 -9.87
CA ASP A 371 1.37 5.55 -8.75
C ASP A 371 2.16 6.88 -8.83
N GLU A 372 2.54 7.32 -10.03
CA GLU A 372 3.20 8.60 -10.24
C GLU A 372 2.35 9.78 -9.75
N GLU A 373 1.04 9.71 -9.96
CA GLU A 373 0.08 10.73 -9.52
C GLU A 373 -0.07 10.71 -8.00
N ILE A 374 -0.28 9.55 -7.38
CA ILE A 374 -0.36 9.40 -5.92
C ILE A 374 0.91 9.94 -5.24
N ALA A 375 2.08 9.64 -5.80
CA ALA A 375 3.37 10.08 -5.29
C ALA A 375 3.68 11.56 -5.58
N ALA A 376 2.85 12.26 -6.36
CA ALA A 376 3.09 13.60 -6.90
C ALA A 376 4.46 13.72 -7.61
N LYS A 377 4.79 12.71 -8.42
CA LYS A 377 6.05 12.59 -9.16
C LYS A 377 5.88 12.58 -10.68
N GLY A 378 4.64 12.57 -11.19
CA GLY A 378 4.35 12.48 -12.62
C GLY A 378 2.86 12.29 -12.90
N GLY A 379 2.53 11.91 -14.14
CA GLY A 379 1.14 11.75 -14.60
C GLY A 379 0.38 13.08 -14.85
N ARG A 380 -0.94 13.09 -14.64
CA ARG A 380 -1.81 14.23 -14.92
C ARG A 380 -1.59 15.35 -13.91
N ASP A 381 -1.41 16.58 -14.39
CA ASP A 381 -1.21 17.78 -13.53
C ASP A 381 -2.34 18.00 -12.51
N THR A 382 -3.55 17.50 -12.77
CA THR A 382 -4.72 17.65 -11.88
C THR A 382 -4.85 16.53 -10.84
N HIS A 383 -3.93 15.56 -10.80
CA HIS A 383 -4.02 14.34 -9.97
C HIS A 383 -2.86 14.20 -8.96
N GLN A 384 -2.04 15.24 -8.76
CA GLN A 384 -0.79 15.18 -7.98
C GLN A 384 -1.02 14.99 -6.47
N GLY A 385 -1.21 13.74 -6.05
CA GLY A 385 -1.55 13.32 -4.70
C GLY A 385 -3.02 13.56 -4.32
N MET A 386 -3.79 14.19 -5.19
CA MET A 386 -5.20 14.56 -4.99
C MET A 386 -5.90 14.79 -6.32
N PHE A 387 -7.21 14.62 -6.38
CA PHE A 387 -8.02 14.83 -7.58
C PHE A 387 -9.45 15.22 -7.19
N ASP A 388 -9.94 16.33 -7.77
CA ASP A 388 -11.35 16.76 -7.70
C ASP A 388 -12.20 15.77 -8.53
N SER A 389 -12.60 14.69 -7.87
CA SER A 389 -13.30 13.55 -8.45
C SER A 389 -14.77 13.86 -8.71
N ASN A 390 -15.34 14.79 -7.93
CA ASN A 390 -16.74 15.17 -8.02
C ASN A 390 -16.99 16.37 -8.98
N ALA A 391 -15.92 17.01 -9.44
CA ALA A 391 -15.87 18.14 -10.35
C ALA A 391 -16.57 19.42 -9.83
N ASP A 392 -16.52 19.67 -8.52
CA ASP A 392 -17.06 20.88 -7.88
C ASP A 392 -16.06 22.06 -7.87
N GLY A 393 -14.80 21.81 -8.23
CA GLY A 393 -13.72 22.79 -8.30
C GLY A 393 -12.91 22.93 -7.01
N GLU A 394 -13.21 22.14 -5.98
CA GLU A 394 -12.54 22.12 -4.68
C GLU A 394 -11.86 20.75 -4.43
N ILE A 395 -10.99 20.65 -3.43
CA ILE A 395 -10.42 19.36 -2.96
C ILE A 395 -10.97 19.04 -1.57
N ASP A 396 -11.64 17.91 -1.41
CA ASP A 396 -12.09 17.43 -0.11
C ASP A 396 -11.03 16.53 0.55
N PHE A 397 -10.48 16.96 1.71
CA PHE A 397 -9.53 16.14 2.45
C PHE A 397 -10.13 14.81 2.95
N ASN A 398 -11.46 14.70 3.03
CA ASN A 398 -12.12 13.46 3.45
C ASN A 398 -12.25 12.41 2.34
N SER A 399 -12.05 12.76 1.07
CA SER A 399 -12.28 11.82 -0.02
C SER A 399 -11.29 11.90 -1.17
N GLU A 400 -10.57 12.99 -1.34
CA GLU A 400 -9.86 13.31 -2.59
C GLU A 400 -8.36 13.54 -2.38
N TYR A 401 -7.84 13.31 -1.18
CA TYR A 401 -6.46 13.61 -0.82
C TYR A 401 -5.73 12.38 -0.28
N ASN A 402 -4.51 12.14 -0.76
CA ASN A 402 -3.64 11.07 -0.30
C ASN A 402 -2.61 11.56 0.73
N PHE A 403 -2.58 10.92 1.89
CA PHE A 403 -1.72 11.23 3.03
C PHE A 403 -0.68 10.14 3.31
N GLY A 404 0.49 10.55 3.81
CA GLY A 404 1.38 9.68 4.58
C GLY A 404 1.75 8.36 3.89
N HIS A 405 1.30 7.25 4.46
CA HIS A 405 1.69 5.91 4.01
C HIS A 405 1.09 5.51 2.67
N SER A 406 -0.11 5.97 2.30
CA SER A 406 -0.65 5.72 0.95
C SER A 406 0.26 6.32 -0.14
N GLN A 407 0.83 7.50 0.09
CA GLN A 407 1.81 8.08 -0.84
C GLN A 407 3.13 7.30 -0.88
N ASN A 408 3.52 6.66 0.22
CA ASN A 408 4.74 5.86 0.28
C ASN A 408 4.60 4.52 -0.44
N ALA A 409 3.43 3.88 -0.38
CA ALA A 409 3.11 2.71 -1.21
C ALA A 409 3.39 3.00 -2.70
N ALA A 410 2.80 4.08 -3.23
CA ALA A 410 3.01 4.49 -4.61
C ALA A 410 4.47 4.77 -4.95
N LYS A 411 5.22 5.45 -4.06
CA LYS A 411 6.66 5.67 -4.27
C LYS A 411 7.42 4.35 -4.42
N ARG A 412 7.08 3.33 -3.63
CA ARG A 412 7.76 2.03 -3.68
C ARG A 412 7.40 1.23 -4.92
N ASP A 413 6.15 1.33 -5.39
CA ASP A 413 5.70 0.70 -6.63
C ASP A 413 6.35 1.34 -7.85
N ILE A 414 6.45 2.68 -7.92
CA ILE A 414 7.21 3.39 -8.98
C ILE A 414 8.65 2.89 -9.07
N ASN A 415 9.31 2.71 -7.92
CA ASN A 415 10.71 2.30 -7.89
C ASN A 415 10.95 0.89 -8.43
N THR A 416 9.91 0.07 -8.55
CA THR A 416 10.02 -1.32 -9.03
C THR A 416 9.29 -1.57 -10.33
N ALA A 417 8.53 -0.62 -10.87
CA ALA A 417 7.70 -0.77 -12.07
C ALA A 417 8.46 -1.35 -13.30
N GLY A 418 9.77 -1.13 -13.40
CA GLY A 418 10.63 -1.67 -14.46
C GLY A 418 11.36 -2.98 -14.14
N ASN A 419 11.21 -3.51 -12.93
CA ASN A 419 11.90 -4.70 -12.45
C ASN A 419 11.20 -5.99 -12.91
N THR A 420 11.84 -7.14 -12.70
CA THR A 420 11.32 -8.45 -13.09
C THR A 420 10.04 -8.81 -12.34
N ASN A 421 9.97 -8.50 -11.05
CA ASN A 421 8.84 -8.78 -10.16
C ASN A 421 8.43 -7.47 -9.43
N PRO A 422 7.77 -6.52 -10.12
CA PRO A 422 7.39 -5.24 -9.52
C PRO A 422 6.44 -5.44 -8.32
N THR A 423 6.47 -4.51 -7.39
CA THR A 423 5.47 -4.41 -6.32
C THR A 423 4.24 -3.65 -6.79
N ASP A 424 3.13 -3.86 -6.08
CA ASP A 424 1.85 -3.19 -6.33
C ASP A 424 1.11 -2.99 -4.99
N PHE A 425 1.80 -2.37 -4.03
CA PHE A 425 1.26 -2.15 -2.70
C PHE A 425 0.04 -1.23 -2.70
N THR A 426 -0.02 -0.25 -3.62
CA THR A 426 -1.19 0.62 -3.79
C THR A 426 -2.44 -0.18 -4.13
N GLU A 427 -2.40 -0.98 -5.20
CA GLU A 427 -3.54 -1.77 -5.64
C GLU A 427 -3.93 -2.82 -4.60
N LEU A 428 -2.96 -3.60 -4.11
CA LEU A 428 -3.23 -4.72 -3.21
C LEU A 428 -3.82 -4.27 -1.87
N ALA A 429 -3.32 -3.17 -1.28
CA ALA A 429 -3.86 -2.65 -0.04
C ALA A 429 -5.29 -2.14 -0.22
N MET A 430 -5.52 -1.35 -1.28
CA MET A 430 -6.83 -0.74 -1.54
C MET A 430 -7.89 -1.77 -1.91
N ARG A 431 -7.55 -2.84 -2.63
CA ARG A 431 -8.46 -3.96 -2.90
C ARG A 431 -8.95 -4.61 -1.62
N GLY A 432 -8.06 -4.85 -0.64
CA GLY A 432 -8.46 -5.37 0.67
C GLY A 432 -9.46 -4.45 1.39
N PHE A 433 -9.29 -3.14 1.29
CA PHE A 433 -10.26 -2.19 1.86
C PHE A 433 -11.61 -2.23 1.13
N ILE A 434 -11.61 -2.13 -0.20
CA ILE A 434 -12.86 -2.12 -0.99
C ILE A 434 -13.62 -3.43 -0.80
N GLU A 435 -12.96 -4.58 -0.91
CA GLU A 435 -13.58 -5.90 -0.85
C GLU A 435 -14.11 -6.20 0.56
N GLY A 436 -13.32 -5.88 1.60
CA GLY A 436 -13.76 -6.01 2.99
C GLY A 436 -14.99 -5.15 3.30
N ARG A 437 -14.98 -3.88 2.88
CA ARG A 437 -16.11 -2.98 3.09
C ARG A 437 -17.34 -3.37 2.26
N ALA A 438 -17.15 -3.90 1.05
CA ALA A 438 -18.22 -4.43 0.20
C ALA A 438 -18.90 -5.65 0.84
N LEU A 439 -18.12 -6.58 1.41
CA LEU A 439 -18.67 -7.73 2.14
C LEU A 439 -19.51 -7.27 3.33
N ILE A 440 -19.03 -6.30 4.11
CA ILE A 440 -19.79 -5.74 5.23
C ILE A 440 -21.11 -5.12 4.73
N ASN A 441 -21.04 -4.26 3.70
CA ASN A 441 -22.20 -3.53 3.17
C ASN A 441 -23.27 -4.47 2.60
N ALA A 442 -22.85 -5.52 1.88
CA ALA A 442 -23.74 -6.53 1.32
C ALA A 442 -24.54 -7.33 2.38
N ASN A 443 -24.11 -7.29 3.64
CA ASN A 443 -24.71 -8.02 4.75
C ASN A 443 -25.26 -7.11 5.86
N VAL A 444 -25.44 -5.81 5.59
CA VAL A 444 -26.07 -4.88 6.54
C VAL A 444 -27.46 -5.39 6.94
N GLY A 445 -27.75 -5.34 8.24
CA GLY A 445 -29.00 -5.86 8.81
C GLY A 445 -28.92 -7.33 9.25
N SER A 446 -27.75 -7.96 9.13
CA SER A 446 -27.49 -9.34 9.56
C SER A 446 -26.12 -9.48 10.22
N ALA A 447 -25.99 -10.45 11.12
CA ALA A 447 -24.69 -10.84 11.63
C ALA A 447 -23.95 -11.63 10.54
N LEU A 448 -22.64 -11.39 10.41
CA LEU A 448 -21.81 -12.14 9.47
C LEU A 448 -21.71 -13.61 9.92
N THR A 449 -21.73 -14.52 8.95
CA THR A 449 -21.47 -15.95 9.20
C THR A 449 -19.99 -16.19 9.51
N GLU A 450 -19.63 -17.36 10.05
CA GLU A 450 -18.23 -17.72 10.29
C GLU A 450 -17.38 -17.69 9.00
N GLU A 451 -17.97 -18.08 7.88
CA GLU A 451 -17.33 -18.04 6.55
C GLU A 451 -17.10 -16.60 6.10
N GLN A 452 -18.11 -15.75 6.22
CA GLN A 452 -18.00 -14.31 5.89
C GLN A 452 -17.01 -13.57 6.79
N MET A 453 -16.96 -13.92 8.09
CA MET A 453 -15.95 -13.36 9.00
C MET A 453 -14.54 -13.80 8.62
N THR A 454 -14.36 -15.06 8.21
CA THR A 454 -13.06 -15.55 7.72
C THR A 454 -12.63 -14.78 6.48
N GLU A 455 -13.55 -14.53 5.56
CA GLU A 455 -13.31 -13.75 4.35
C GLU A 455 -12.99 -12.29 4.65
N LEU A 456 -13.77 -11.64 5.53
CA LEU A 456 -13.53 -10.27 5.99
C LEU A 456 -12.14 -10.10 6.63
N ASN A 457 -11.75 -11.04 7.49
CA ASN A 457 -10.41 -11.05 8.09
C ASN A 457 -9.33 -11.19 7.03
N GLY A 458 -9.54 -12.00 5.98
CA GLY A 458 -8.62 -12.11 4.85
C GLY A 458 -8.42 -10.79 4.12
N TYR A 459 -9.50 -10.07 3.83
CA TYR A 459 -9.43 -8.74 3.18
C TYR A 459 -8.73 -7.70 4.06
N ALA A 460 -9.05 -7.67 5.37
CA ALA A 460 -8.37 -6.79 6.32
C ALA A 460 -6.88 -7.10 6.43
N GLN A 461 -6.49 -8.37 6.51
CA GLN A 461 -5.09 -8.80 6.53
C GLN A 461 -4.36 -8.45 5.22
N GLN A 462 -5.03 -8.57 4.07
CA GLN A 462 -4.46 -8.13 2.79
C GLN A 462 -4.17 -6.62 2.80
N ALA A 463 -5.11 -5.81 3.31
CA ALA A 463 -4.93 -4.36 3.43
C ALA A 463 -3.76 -4.01 4.36
N ILE A 464 -3.74 -4.59 5.57
CA ILE A 464 -2.70 -4.35 6.58
C ILE A 464 -1.33 -4.81 6.09
N LEU A 465 -1.23 -6.02 5.52
CA LEU A 465 0.05 -6.58 5.11
C LEU A 465 0.69 -5.76 4.00
N ASN A 466 -0.08 -5.29 3.02
CA ASN A 466 0.47 -4.46 1.94
C ASN A 466 0.79 -3.04 2.41
N TRP A 467 0.02 -2.50 3.36
CA TRP A 467 0.39 -1.29 4.08
C TRP A 467 1.73 -1.47 4.81
N GLU A 468 1.90 -2.53 5.62
CA GLU A 468 3.14 -2.80 6.34
C GLU A 468 4.32 -3.06 5.40
N LYS A 469 4.11 -3.81 4.32
CA LYS A 469 5.14 -4.02 3.28
C LYS A 469 5.59 -2.70 2.66
N SER A 470 4.69 -1.74 2.43
CA SER A 470 5.08 -0.41 1.95
C SER A 470 5.98 0.35 2.96
N ILE A 471 5.69 0.22 4.27
CA ILE A 471 6.50 0.80 5.35
C ILE A 471 7.88 0.12 5.38
N ALA A 472 7.93 -1.21 5.32
CA ALA A 472 9.17 -1.99 5.34
C ALA A 472 10.04 -1.74 4.09
N ALA A 473 9.43 -1.69 2.90
CA ALA A 473 10.11 -1.32 1.66
C ALA A 473 10.65 0.11 1.71
N THR A 474 9.92 1.03 2.36
CA THR A 474 10.39 2.40 2.59
C THR A 474 11.55 2.44 3.60
N ALA A 475 11.55 1.60 4.64
CA ALA A 475 12.72 1.44 5.50
C ALA A 475 13.93 0.90 4.72
N VAL A 476 13.75 -0.09 3.83
CA VAL A 476 14.83 -0.59 2.96
C VAL A 476 15.40 0.51 2.06
N HIS A 477 14.54 1.32 1.43
CA HIS A 477 14.95 2.50 0.66
C HIS A 477 15.87 3.41 1.48
N TYR A 478 15.48 3.75 2.72
CA TYR A 478 16.30 4.62 3.56
C TYR A 478 17.53 3.94 4.15
N ILE A 479 17.58 2.61 4.24
CA ILE A 479 18.85 1.89 4.48
C ILE A 479 19.82 2.13 3.32
N ASN A 480 19.34 2.03 2.09
CA ASN A 480 20.17 2.24 0.89
C ASN A 480 20.65 3.69 0.79
N ASP A 481 19.77 4.67 1.01
CA ASP A 481 20.14 6.10 1.01
C ASP A 481 21.13 6.44 2.13
N THR A 482 20.86 5.99 3.37
CA THR A 482 21.78 6.21 4.51
C THR A 482 23.15 5.58 4.25
N THR A 483 23.17 4.38 3.65
CA THR A 483 24.43 3.71 3.26
C THR A 483 25.18 4.55 2.23
N ALA A 484 24.51 5.00 1.17
CA ALA A 484 25.10 5.81 0.11
C ALA A 484 25.66 7.15 0.63
N ASP A 485 25.02 7.75 1.64
CA ASP A 485 25.53 8.97 2.25
C ASP A 485 26.74 8.72 3.15
N LEU A 486 26.75 7.63 3.90
CA LEU A 486 27.88 7.23 4.75
C LEU A 486 29.09 6.76 3.94
N GLU A 487 28.91 6.20 2.75
CA GLU A 487 30.02 5.89 1.83
C GLU A 487 30.81 7.15 1.43
N LYS A 488 30.18 8.33 1.50
CA LYS A 488 30.84 9.62 1.24
C LYS A 488 31.52 10.19 2.48
N PHE A 489 31.37 9.59 3.67
CA PHE A 489 31.88 10.13 4.94
C PHE A 489 33.39 10.42 4.88
N GLY A 490 33.79 11.61 5.34
CA GLY A 490 35.19 12.06 5.29
C GLY A 490 35.65 12.60 3.93
N THR A 491 34.75 12.69 2.93
CA THR A 491 35.02 13.30 1.62
C THR A 491 34.34 14.66 1.47
N GLU A 492 34.71 15.43 0.45
CA GLU A 492 34.05 16.70 0.10
C GLU A 492 32.58 16.54 -0.36
N GLU A 493 32.16 15.32 -0.73
CA GLU A 493 30.79 15.01 -1.14
C GLU A 493 29.87 14.64 0.05
N PHE A 494 30.44 14.52 1.26
CA PHE A 494 29.67 14.21 2.46
C PHE A 494 28.71 15.34 2.82
N SER A 495 27.46 14.98 3.10
CA SER A 495 26.42 15.90 3.55
C SER A 495 25.87 15.42 4.89
N PHE A 496 26.19 16.16 5.96
CA PHE A 496 25.68 15.87 7.31
C PHE A 496 24.15 15.92 7.34
N THR A 497 23.55 16.86 6.63
CA THR A 497 22.09 17.02 6.58
C THR A 497 21.39 15.89 5.82
N ASP A 498 22.03 15.31 4.80
CA ASP A 498 21.44 14.18 4.08
C ASP A 498 21.46 12.91 4.94
N VAL A 499 22.58 12.60 5.61
CA VAL A 499 22.62 11.49 6.58
C VAL A 499 21.61 11.71 7.69
N ALA A 500 21.54 12.91 8.27
CA ALA A 500 20.62 13.18 9.37
C ALA A 500 19.16 12.97 8.95
N LYS A 501 18.81 13.40 7.73
CA LYS A 501 17.47 13.21 7.18
C LYS A 501 17.18 11.73 6.90
N HIS A 502 18.00 11.06 6.09
CA HIS A 502 17.72 9.70 5.62
C HIS A 502 17.77 8.69 6.77
N TRP A 503 18.72 8.84 7.71
CA TRP A 503 18.78 7.98 8.89
C TRP A 503 17.54 8.16 9.78
N SER A 504 17.09 9.39 9.99
CA SER A 504 15.90 9.67 10.80
C SER A 504 14.61 9.21 10.14
N GLU A 505 14.50 9.28 8.81
CA GLU A 505 13.39 8.67 8.07
C GLU A 505 13.40 7.14 8.23
N LEU A 506 14.56 6.49 8.03
CA LEU A 506 14.76 5.06 8.29
C LEU A 506 14.26 4.66 9.68
N LYS A 507 14.77 5.32 10.73
CA LYS A 507 14.45 4.98 12.12
C LYS A 507 12.96 5.07 12.40
N GLY A 508 12.30 6.14 11.92
CA GLY A 508 10.86 6.30 12.10
C GLY A 508 10.01 5.22 11.42
N PHE A 509 10.39 4.77 10.22
CA PHE A 509 9.70 3.65 9.55
C PHE A 509 9.92 2.32 10.27
N VAL A 510 11.13 2.03 10.76
CA VAL A 510 11.39 0.80 11.53
C VAL A 510 10.57 0.75 12.82
N ILE A 511 10.41 1.87 13.53
CA ILE A 511 9.55 1.93 14.73
C ILE A 511 8.12 1.49 14.41
N SER A 512 7.61 1.75 13.22
CA SER A 512 6.23 1.42 12.83
C SER A 512 5.97 -0.09 12.71
N LEU A 513 7.00 -0.88 12.38
CA LEU A 513 6.87 -2.31 12.05
C LEU A 513 6.58 -3.23 13.24
N GLN A 514 6.42 -2.68 14.45
CA GLN A 514 6.05 -3.47 15.64
C GLN A 514 4.54 -3.46 15.93
N PHE A 515 3.77 -2.61 15.24
CA PHE A 515 2.37 -2.37 15.61
C PHE A 515 1.35 -3.30 14.94
N ASN A 516 1.77 -4.13 13.97
CA ASN A 516 0.88 -5.16 13.41
C ASN A 516 0.98 -6.45 14.24
N PRO A 517 -0.11 -6.92 14.89
CA PRO A 517 -0.10 -8.17 15.66
C PRO A 517 0.22 -9.41 14.80
N ASP A 518 -0.09 -9.36 13.50
CA ASP A 518 0.16 -10.42 12.53
C ASP A 518 1.39 -10.13 11.64
N SER A 519 2.34 -9.30 12.12
CA SER A 519 3.51 -8.91 11.34
C SER A 519 4.34 -10.12 10.89
N PRO A 520 4.83 -10.15 9.62
CA PRO A 520 5.84 -11.10 9.19
C PRO A 520 7.19 -10.93 9.91
N LEU A 521 7.45 -9.75 10.48
CA LEU A 521 8.65 -9.46 11.25
C LEU A 521 8.35 -9.68 12.74
N SER A 522 8.85 -10.77 13.33
CA SER A 522 8.62 -11.03 14.75
C SER A 522 9.23 -9.96 15.66
N ASP A 523 8.69 -9.80 16.88
CA ASP A 523 9.23 -8.85 17.87
C ASP A 523 10.75 -8.98 18.09
N ALA A 524 11.25 -10.21 18.10
CA ALA A 524 12.68 -10.47 18.26
C ALA A 524 13.50 -10.06 17.03
N GLU A 525 12.94 -10.20 15.83
CA GLU A 525 13.58 -9.74 14.59
C GLU A 525 13.50 -8.22 14.46
N HIS A 526 12.38 -7.61 14.85
CA HIS A 526 12.23 -6.15 14.95
C HIS A 526 13.28 -5.56 15.89
N ALA A 527 13.43 -6.11 17.09
CA ALA A 527 14.47 -5.70 18.03
C ALA A 527 15.88 -5.85 17.42
N ALA A 528 16.17 -6.98 16.75
CA ALA A 528 17.46 -7.17 16.11
C ALA A 528 17.72 -6.18 14.95
N VAL A 529 16.68 -5.82 14.17
CA VAL A 529 16.80 -4.78 13.12
C VAL A 529 17.04 -3.41 13.77
N ASN A 530 16.32 -3.11 14.85
CA ASN A 530 16.46 -1.86 15.59
C ASN A 530 17.87 -1.69 16.17
N ASP A 531 18.43 -2.74 16.77
CA ASP A 531 19.79 -2.76 17.33
C ASP A 531 20.85 -2.52 16.25
N LEU A 532 20.68 -3.11 15.06
CA LEU A 532 21.60 -2.90 13.92
C LEU A 532 21.56 -1.47 13.38
N ILE A 533 20.40 -0.83 13.42
CA ILE A 533 20.24 0.58 13.02
C ILE A 533 20.78 1.51 14.12
N GLY A 534 20.60 1.16 15.39
CA GLY A 534 21.05 1.94 16.54
C GLY A 534 20.20 3.20 16.80
N ASP A 535 20.74 4.08 17.65
CA ASP A 535 20.05 5.27 18.17
C ASP A 535 20.45 6.59 17.48
N ALA A 536 21.50 6.57 16.66
CA ALA A 536 21.95 7.70 15.83
C ALA A 536 22.84 7.19 14.69
N PRO A 537 23.03 7.96 13.59
CA PRO A 537 24.00 7.60 12.57
C PRO A 537 25.42 7.58 13.15
N VAL A 538 26.26 6.65 12.68
CA VAL A 538 27.66 6.58 13.09
C VAL A 538 28.48 7.60 12.32
N LEU A 539 28.84 8.70 12.99
CA LEU A 539 29.62 9.80 12.42
C LEU A 539 31.07 9.83 12.95
N VAL A 540 31.67 8.64 13.07
CA VAL A 540 33.07 8.46 13.47
C VAL A 540 33.74 7.58 12.43
N GLU A 541 34.70 8.15 11.67
CA GLU A 541 35.30 7.53 10.48
C GLU A 541 35.73 6.07 10.70
N ALA A 542 36.37 5.78 11.84
CA ALA A 542 36.86 4.44 12.18
C ALA A 542 35.76 3.37 12.31
N ASN A 543 34.51 3.79 12.51
CA ASN A 543 33.37 2.90 12.76
C ASN A 543 32.38 2.84 11.58
N VAL A 544 32.46 3.75 10.61
CA VAL A 544 31.51 3.85 9.49
C VAL A 544 31.41 2.55 8.68
N ALA A 545 32.56 1.95 8.35
CA ALA A 545 32.57 0.72 7.55
C ALA A 545 31.91 -0.48 8.25
N ALA A 546 32.04 -0.57 9.59
CA ALA A 546 31.35 -1.60 10.36
C ALA A 546 29.85 -1.34 10.40
N TYR A 547 29.46 -0.08 10.59
CA TYR A 547 28.07 0.32 10.63
C TYR A 547 27.32 0.11 9.30
N ILE A 548 27.97 0.36 8.15
CA ILE A 548 27.42 0.01 6.83
C ILE A 548 27.15 -1.50 6.72
N ALA A 549 28.00 -2.35 7.31
CA ALA A 549 27.76 -3.80 7.32
C ALA A 549 26.58 -4.20 8.22
N ASP A 550 26.36 -3.47 9.32
CA ASP A 550 25.18 -3.65 10.18
C ASP A 550 23.90 -3.24 9.44
N LEU A 551 23.90 -2.11 8.74
CA LEU A 551 22.80 -1.68 7.88
C LEU A 551 22.48 -2.70 6.77
N ALA A 552 23.49 -3.28 6.13
CA ALA A 552 23.29 -4.35 5.15
C ALA A 552 22.66 -5.61 5.78
N THR A 553 23.00 -5.92 7.03
CA THR A 553 22.39 -7.02 7.80
C THR A 553 20.93 -6.69 8.14
N ALA A 554 20.62 -5.47 8.55
CA ALA A 554 19.25 -5.00 8.80
C ALA A 554 18.39 -5.11 7.52
N ARG A 555 18.92 -4.66 6.37
CA ARG A 555 18.26 -4.79 5.06
C ARG A 555 17.94 -6.23 4.72
N THR A 556 18.90 -7.13 4.94
CA THR A 556 18.73 -8.57 4.67
C THR A 556 17.63 -9.18 5.53
N LYS A 557 17.51 -8.77 6.80
CA LYS A 557 16.44 -9.24 7.70
C LYS A 557 15.07 -8.79 7.22
N LEU A 558 14.92 -7.51 6.86
CA LEU A 558 13.68 -6.98 6.31
C LEU A 558 13.31 -7.70 4.99
N GLN A 559 14.27 -7.88 4.09
CA GLN A 559 14.05 -8.64 2.86
C GLN A 559 13.51 -10.05 3.13
N GLN A 560 14.11 -10.76 4.09
CA GLN A 560 13.71 -12.14 4.42
C GLN A 560 12.33 -12.21 5.07
N ALA A 561 12.04 -11.33 6.03
CA ALA A 561 10.76 -11.33 6.74
C ALA A 561 9.57 -11.06 5.81
N TYR A 562 9.72 -10.13 4.87
CA TYR A 562 8.65 -9.72 3.96
C TYR A 562 8.67 -10.40 2.59
N GLU A 563 9.63 -11.32 2.39
CA GLU A 563 9.85 -12.06 1.14
C GLU A 563 10.02 -11.13 -0.07
N PHE A 564 10.75 -10.02 0.11
CA PHE A 564 10.99 -9.08 -0.98
C PHE A 564 11.95 -9.63 -2.03
N ASP A 565 11.63 -9.35 -3.29
CA ASP A 565 12.48 -9.66 -4.43
C ASP A 565 13.84 -8.93 -4.32
N GLU A 566 14.92 -9.63 -4.70
CA GLU A 566 16.29 -9.13 -4.57
C GLU A 566 16.55 -7.90 -5.46
N GLU A 567 15.98 -7.86 -6.67
CA GLU A 567 16.09 -6.72 -7.58
C GLU A 567 15.38 -5.48 -7.01
N ASN A 568 14.20 -5.68 -6.42
CA ASN A 568 13.45 -4.59 -5.77
C ASN A 568 14.23 -4.00 -4.58
N VAL A 569 14.77 -4.85 -3.70
CA VAL A 569 15.57 -4.43 -2.54
C VAL A 569 16.82 -3.65 -2.94
N ALA A 570 17.41 -3.97 -4.09
CA ALA A 570 18.57 -3.25 -4.61
C ALA A 570 18.22 -1.91 -5.27
N ASN A 571 17.01 -1.79 -5.86
CA ASN A 571 16.56 -0.61 -6.62
C ASN A 571 15.74 0.39 -5.81
N TRP A 572 15.21 -0.02 -4.64
CA TRP A 572 14.64 0.90 -3.67
C TRP A 572 15.70 1.84 -3.13
#